data_AF-B4KAN6-F1
#
_entry.id   AF-B4KAN6-F1
#
_cell.length_a   1.000
_cell.length_b   1.000
_cell.length_c   1.000
_cell.angle_alpha   90.00
_cell.angle_beta   90.00
_cell.angle_gamma   90.00
#
_symmetry.space_group_name_H-M   'P 1'
#
loop_
_entity.id
_entity.type
_entity.pdbx_description
1 polymer ?
#
loop_
_entity_poly.entity_id
_entity_poly.type
_entity_poly.pdbx_seq_one_letter_code
_entity_poly.pdbx_strand_id
1 'polypeptide(L)'
;MAANNNSSSNNEIESTDQVGIRIEAATNTDDLTDAFGSVGTSSSTSASTSTAYKQSHFGSGAIGQLASNGYSSSGYHKNVAKMVTERHAAEYNMRHKNRGMAIIFNHEHFDVPTLKSRAGTNVDCENLSRVLKQLDFDVSVYKDYRYQEIMSTIKYAASQDHTHNDCILVAILSHGEMGYIYAKDTQYKLDNIWSHFTANHCPTLAGKPKLFFIQACQGDRLDTGVTMQRGRTETDGDSSMSYKIPIHADFLIAYSTIPGFYSWRNTTRGSWFMQSLCAELAANGKRMDILTLLTFVCQRVAVDFESCTPDTPEMHQQKQIPCITTMLTRILLFSDKEKSPAGRN
;
A
#
# COMPACT_ATOMS: atom_id res chain seq x y z
N MET A 1 65.08 -23.31 -26.98
CA MET A 1 64.57 -24.15 -25.87
C MET A 1 63.48 -23.36 -25.15
N ALA A 2 62.32 -24.00 -25.02
CA ALA A 2 61.10 -23.64 -24.27
C ALA A 2 61.37 -23.07 -22.86
N ALA A 3 60.50 -22.40 -22.11
CA ALA A 3 59.10 -21.90 -22.12
C ALA A 3 59.08 -20.82 -20.98
N ASN A 4 58.06 -20.03 -20.61
CA ASN A 4 56.61 -20.09 -20.75
C ASN A 4 56.03 -18.70 -20.37
N ASN A 5 54.86 -18.39 -20.93
CA ASN A 5 54.04 -17.19 -20.74
C ASN A 5 53.40 -17.09 -19.34
N ASN A 6 53.09 -15.88 -18.85
CA ASN A 6 51.69 -15.42 -18.79
C ASN A 6 51.55 -13.94 -18.38
N SER A 7 50.94 -13.17 -19.29
CA SER A 7 50.32 -11.87 -19.07
C SER A 7 48.84 -12.08 -18.75
N SER A 8 48.38 -11.60 -17.59
CA SER A 8 46.95 -11.61 -17.25
C SER A 8 46.34 -10.25 -17.53
N SER A 9 45.60 -10.19 -18.63
CA SER A 9 44.80 -9.06 -19.08
C SER A 9 43.51 -8.93 -18.27
N ASN A 10 43.16 -7.70 -17.94
CA ASN A 10 41.87 -7.29 -17.38
C ASN A 10 40.71 -7.74 -18.29
N ASN A 11 39.68 -8.36 -17.70
CA ASN A 11 38.35 -8.47 -18.31
C ASN A 11 37.32 -7.85 -17.37
N GLU A 12 36.99 -6.58 -17.67
CA GLU A 12 35.77 -5.91 -17.24
C GLU A 12 34.59 -6.58 -17.97
N ILE A 13 33.59 -7.05 -17.23
CA ILE A 13 32.31 -7.51 -17.80
C ILE A 13 31.30 -6.40 -17.56
N GLU A 14 31.22 -5.47 -18.53
CA GLU A 14 30.10 -4.55 -18.67
C GLU A 14 28.87 -5.33 -19.14
N SER A 15 27.90 -5.53 -18.26
CA SER A 15 26.56 -6.04 -18.59
C SER A 15 25.65 -4.85 -18.88
N THR A 16 25.52 -4.50 -20.16
CA THR A 16 24.56 -3.49 -20.64
C THR A 16 23.16 -4.10 -20.70
N ASP A 17 22.35 -3.89 -19.65
CA ASP A 17 20.93 -4.27 -19.63
C ASP A 17 20.10 -3.33 -20.55
N GLN A 18 20.00 -3.66 -21.83
CA GLN A 18 19.04 -3.04 -22.75
C GLN A 18 17.76 -3.88 -22.83
N VAL A 19 16.72 -3.47 -22.09
CA VAL A 19 15.37 -4.05 -22.23
C VAL A 19 14.60 -3.27 -23.29
N GLY A 20 14.61 -3.76 -24.52
CA GLY A 20 13.75 -3.28 -25.61
C GLY A 20 12.32 -3.84 -25.50
N ILE A 21 11.30 -3.00 -25.66
CA ILE A 21 9.89 -3.41 -25.70
C ILE A 21 9.46 -3.59 -27.16
N ARG A 22 8.84 -4.72 -27.48
CA ARG A 22 8.09 -4.94 -28.72
C ARG A 22 6.60 -4.66 -28.44
N ILE A 23 6.07 -3.57 -29.00
CA ILE A 23 4.64 -3.25 -28.98
C ILE A 23 4.02 -3.85 -30.25
N GLU A 24 3.18 -4.86 -30.10
CA GLU A 24 2.29 -5.29 -31.19
C GLU A 24 0.95 -4.59 -31.03
N ALA A 25 0.63 -3.71 -31.99
CA ALA A 25 -0.65 -3.04 -32.11
C ALA A 25 -1.67 -4.00 -32.73
N ALA A 26 -2.85 -4.11 -32.12
CA ALA A 26 -4.01 -4.74 -32.74
C ALA A 26 -5.24 -3.84 -32.62
N THR A 27 -5.89 -3.67 -33.75
CA THR A 27 -6.97 -2.75 -34.10
C THR A 27 -8.36 -3.21 -33.66
N ASN A 28 -9.25 -2.24 -33.46
CA ASN A 28 -10.70 -2.35 -33.24
C ASN A 28 -11.41 -3.34 -34.17
N THR A 29 -12.50 -3.95 -33.66
CA THR A 29 -13.82 -3.90 -34.33
C THR A 29 -14.95 -4.00 -33.30
N ASP A 30 -15.99 -3.25 -33.59
CA ASP A 30 -17.26 -3.03 -32.89
C ASP A 30 -18.09 -4.30 -32.67
N ASP A 31 -18.93 -4.32 -31.63
CA ASP A 31 -20.30 -4.82 -31.82
C ASP A 31 -21.31 -4.20 -30.82
N LEU A 32 -22.36 -3.64 -31.40
CA LEU A 32 -23.53 -3.00 -30.81
C LEU A 32 -24.69 -3.99 -30.90
N THR A 33 -25.39 -4.27 -29.79
CA THR A 33 -26.82 -4.63 -29.86
C THR A 33 -27.58 -4.15 -28.64
N ASP A 34 -28.49 -3.22 -28.89
CA ASP A 34 -29.60 -2.82 -28.03
C ASP A 34 -30.66 -3.93 -27.91
N ALA A 35 -31.34 -4.01 -26.76
CA ALA A 35 -32.68 -4.57 -26.68
C ALA A 35 -33.50 -3.93 -25.54
N PHE A 36 -34.57 -3.24 -25.97
CA PHE A 36 -35.64 -2.62 -25.20
C PHE A 36 -36.45 -3.62 -24.33
N GLY A 37 -37.02 -3.12 -23.23
CA GLY A 37 -38.13 -3.78 -22.53
C GLY A 37 -38.61 -3.00 -21.31
N SER A 38 -39.79 -2.39 -21.42
CA SER A 38 -40.36 -1.38 -20.50
C SER A 38 -41.50 -1.95 -19.62
N VAL A 39 -41.85 -1.17 -18.60
CA VAL A 39 -43.12 -1.05 -17.84
C VAL A 39 -43.38 -2.01 -16.66
N GLY A 40 -43.68 -1.40 -15.50
CA GLY A 40 -44.36 -2.06 -14.37
C GLY A 40 -44.43 -1.23 -13.09
N THR A 41 -45.15 -0.11 -13.10
CA THR A 41 -45.56 0.66 -11.91
C THR A 41 -46.65 -0.04 -11.10
N SER A 42 -46.53 -0.09 -9.77
CA SER A 42 -47.69 0.01 -8.87
C SER A 42 -47.30 0.52 -7.48
N SER A 43 -48.13 1.43 -7.00
CA SER A 43 -48.11 2.17 -5.74
C SER A 43 -48.97 1.47 -4.68
N SER A 44 -48.60 1.56 -3.39
CA SER A 44 -49.59 1.64 -2.30
C SER A 44 -49.01 2.27 -1.03
N THR A 45 -49.59 3.41 -0.68
CA THR A 45 -49.59 4.12 0.60
C THR A 45 -50.40 3.39 1.67
N SER A 46 -49.97 3.46 2.94
CA SER A 46 -50.89 3.61 4.09
C SER A 46 -50.13 4.07 5.34
N ALA A 47 -50.72 5.02 6.06
CA ALA A 47 -50.17 5.77 7.19
C ALA A 47 -50.71 5.29 8.56
N SER A 48 -50.07 5.82 9.63
CA SER A 48 -50.56 5.99 11.03
C SER A 48 -50.79 4.71 11.86
N THR A 49 -50.39 4.60 13.13
CA THR A 49 -50.73 5.50 14.26
C THR A 49 -49.83 5.23 15.47
N SER A 50 -49.59 6.28 16.25
CA SER A 50 -48.97 6.35 17.57
C SER A 50 -49.80 5.71 18.71
N THR A 51 -49.15 5.10 19.69
CA THR A 51 -49.66 5.05 21.08
C THR A 51 -48.52 5.08 22.08
N ALA A 52 -48.58 6.08 22.97
CA ALA A 52 -47.75 6.25 24.14
C ALA A 52 -48.29 5.42 25.31
N TYR A 53 -47.40 4.84 26.11
CA TYR A 53 -47.71 4.41 27.48
C TYR A 53 -46.69 5.01 28.45
N LYS A 54 -47.21 5.74 29.44
CA LYS A 54 -46.48 6.28 30.58
C LYS A 54 -46.85 5.47 31.84
N GLN A 55 -45.83 5.34 32.70
CA GLN A 55 -45.86 5.27 34.17
C GLN A 55 -46.33 3.98 34.88
N SER A 56 -45.45 3.43 35.74
CA SER A 56 -45.68 3.40 37.19
C SER A 56 -44.42 3.04 38.00
N HIS A 57 -44.39 3.62 39.20
CA HIS A 57 -43.44 3.47 40.30
C HIS A 57 -43.59 2.11 41.01
N PHE A 58 -42.46 1.47 41.35
CA PHE A 58 -42.18 0.70 42.59
C PHE A 58 -40.63 0.70 42.68
N GLY A 59 -39.91 0.91 43.77
CA GLY A 59 -40.12 0.80 45.21
C GLY A 59 -38.70 0.47 45.76
N SER A 60 -38.19 1.26 46.70
CA SER A 60 -36.85 1.10 47.27
C SER A 60 -36.62 -0.30 47.85
N GLY A 61 -35.51 -0.95 47.49
CA GLY A 61 -35.03 -2.19 48.08
C GLY A 61 -33.54 -2.10 48.35
N ALA A 62 -33.15 -2.37 49.59
CA ALA A 62 -31.82 -2.20 50.15
C ALA A 62 -30.79 -3.17 49.54
N ILE A 63 -29.87 -2.65 48.72
CA ILE A 63 -28.52 -3.22 48.52
C ILE A 63 -27.54 -2.04 48.48
N GLY A 64 -27.49 -1.32 49.59
CA GLY A 64 -26.61 -0.18 49.79
C GLY A 64 -25.89 -0.34 51.12
N GLN A 65 -25.00 -1.32 51.22
CA GLN A 65 -23.95 -1.48 52.24
C GLN A 65 -23.38 -2.89 52.08
N LEU A 66 -22.20 -3.01 51.46
CA LEU A 66 -21.19 -4.07 51.61
C LEU A 66 -20.32 -4.11 50.34
N ALA A 67 -19.45 -3.11 50.16
CA ALA A 67 -18.20 -3.22 49.41
C ALA A 67 -17.32 -1.97 49.63
N SER A 68 -17.09 -1.63 50.90
CA SER A 68 -15.92 -0.83 51.27
C SER A 68 -14.70 -1.75 51.26
N ASN A 69 -14.14 -2.00 50.09
CA ASN A 69 -12.78 -2.50 49.96
C ASN A 69 -12.14 -1.78 48.77
N GLY A 70 -11.13 -0.98 49.08
CA GLY A 70 -10.35 -0.22 48.11
C GLY A 70 -9.70 -1.16 47.10
N TYR A 71 -10.33 -1.28 45.94
CA TYR A 71 -9.62 -1.58 44.72
C TYR A 71 -9.12 -0.25 44.17
N SER A 72 -7.81 -0.04 44.26
CA SER A 72 -7.12 0.86 43.36
C SER A 72 -7.45 0.39 41.95
N SER A 73 -8.46 1.00 41.33
CA SER A 73 -8.69 0.90 39.91
C SER A 73 -7.45 1.47 39.27
N SER A 74 -6.54 0.57 38.88
CA SER A 74 -5.64 0.83 37.77
C SER A 74 -6.51 1.44 36.69
N GLY A 75 -6.33 2.73 36.45
CA GLY A 75 -7.13 3.46 35.49
C GLY A 75 -6.91 2.79 34.15
N TYR A 76 -7.89 2.00 33.71
CA TYR A 76 -8.02 1.68 32.30
C TYR A 76 -8.25 3.03 31.62
N HIS A 77 -7.17 3.67 31.17
CA HIS A 77 -7.24 4.77 30.24
C HIS A 77 -8.00 4.23 29.03
N LYS A 78 -9.31 4.48 28.97
CA LYS A 78 -10.09 4.23 27.77
C LYS A 78 -9.49 5.14 26.71
N ASN A 79 -8.76 4.55 25.76
CA ASN A 79 -8.31 5.26 24.57
C ASN A 79 -9.56 5.66 23.78
N VAL A 80 -10.04 6.88 23.99
CA VAL A 80 -11.20 7.42 23.29
C VAL A 80 -10.69 8.31 22.16
N ALA A 81 -10.94 7.90 20.92
CA ALA A 81 -10.67 8.70 19.74
C ALA A 81 -11.96 9.31 19.20
N LYS A 82 -11.86 10.48 18.55
CA LYS A 82 -13.01 11.14 17.93
C LYS A 82 -13.46 10.34 16.71
N MET A 83 -14.76 10.05 16.62
CA MET A 83 -15.32 9.41 15.43
C MET A 83 -15.33 10.40 14.26
N VAL A 84 -14.59 10.07 13.20
CA VAL A 84 -14.35 10.94 12.04
C VAL A 84 -15.38 10.72 10.93
N THR A 85 -15.90 9.50 10.86
CA THR A 85 -16.85 9.03 9.86
C THR A 85 -17.98 8.32 10.60
N GLU A 86 -19.24 8.49 10.17
CA GLU A 86 -20.38 7.79 10.77
C GLU A 86 -20.17 6.28 10.81
N ARG A 87 -20.68 5.62 11.85
CA ARG A 87 -20.41 4.20 12.12
C ARG A 87 -20.65 3.31 10.89
N HIS A 88 -21.73 3.53 10.15
CA HIS A 88 -22.15 2.70 9.02
C HIS A 88 -21.96 3.35 7.64
N ALA A 89 -21.18 4.43 7.54
CA ALA A 89 -20.87 5.03 6.24
C ALA A 89 -20.13 4.04 5.31
N ALA A 90 -20.47 4.03 4.03
CA ALA A 90 -19.81 3.18 3.05
C ALA A 90 -18.35 3.62 2.74
N GLU A 91 -18.08 4.93 2.83
CA GLU A 91 -16.82 5.54 2.42
C GLU A 91 -16.08 6.18 3.60
N TYR A 92 -14.75 6.27 3.50
CA TYR A 92 -13.96 7.11 4.40
C TYR A 92 -14.23 8.60 4.14
N ASN A 93 -14.24 9.40 5.22
CA ASN A 93 -14.27 10.84 5.08
C ASN A 93 -12.92 11.38 4.57
N MET A 94 -12.83 11.58 3.25
CA MET A 94 -11.64 12.09 2.54
C MET A 94 -11.72 13.61 2.23
N ARG A 95 -12.54 14.36 2.99
CA ARG A 95 -12.82 15.79 2.79
C ARG A 95 -12.32 16.69 3.92
N HIS A 96 -11.36 16.23 4.72
CA HIS A 96 -10.71 17.11 5.70
C HIS A 96 -9.90 18.21 4.99
N LYS A 97 -9.41 19.18 5.77
CA LYS A 97 -8.62 20.31 5.26
C LYS A 97 -7.42 19.84 4.41
N ASN A 98 -6.70 18.82 4.88
CA ASN A 98 -5.53 18.29 4.18
C ASN A 98 -5.75 16.82 3.82
N ARG A 99 -5.12 16.35 2.73
CA ARG A 99 -5.07 14.90 2.45
C ARG A 99 -4.30 14.16 3.54
N GLY A 100 -3.14 14.68 3.89
CA GLY A 100 -2.24 14.13 4.89
C GLY A 100 -0.81 13.99 4.38
N MET A 101 0.04 13.44 5.24
CA MET A 101 1.45 13.27 4.96
C MET A 101 1.69 12.03 4.08
N ALA A 102 2.58 12.17 3.12
CA ALA A 102 3.16 11.09 2.34
C ALA A 102 4.68 11.06 2.57
N ILE A 103 5.15 9.99 3.21
CA ILE A 103 6.57 9.83 3.57
C ILE A 103 7.18 8.78 2.66
N ILE A 104 8.21 9.14 1.90
CA ILE A 104 8.89 8.23 0.98
C ILE A 104 10.32 8.00 1.49
N PHE A 105 10.63 6.77 1.89
CA PHE A 105 12.01 6.34 2.15
C PHE A 105 12.56 5.67 0.90
N ASN A 106 13.59 6.29 0.31
CA ASN A 106 14.20 5.82 -0.94
C ASN A 106 15.66 5.43 -0.69
N HIS A 107 15.99 4.15 -0.84
CA HIS A 107 17.33 3.62 -0.63
C HIS A 107 17.97 3.21 -1.96
N GLU A 108 18.99 3.94 -2.37
CA GLU A 108 19.83 3.67 -3.54
C GLU A 108 21.17 3.05 -3.16
N HIS A 109 21.76 3.49 -2.04
CA HIS A 109 23.07 3.06 -1.57
C HIS A 109 23.01 2.50 -0.15
N PHE A 110 23.80 1.46 0.09
CA PHE A 110 23.82 0.69 1.33
C PHE A 110 25.26 0.59 1.86
N ASP A 111 25.41 0.70 3.18
CA ASP A 111 26.67 0.47 3.88
C ASP A 111 26.91 -1.06 4.09
N VAL A 112 25.91 -1.89 3.75
CA VAL A 112 25.96 -3.36 3.85
C VAL A 112 26.70 -3.94 2.63
N PRO A 113 27.86 -4.62 2.80
CA PRO A 113 28.73 -5.02 1.68
C PRO A 113 28.10 -6.02 0.70
N THR A 114 27.13 -6.81 1.13
CA THR A 114 26.46 -7.81 0.29
C THR A 114 25.40 -7.21 -0.63
N LEU A 115 24.99 -5.96 -0.40
CA LEU A 115 23.92 -5.30 -1.15
C LEU A 115 24.47 -4.41 -2.26
N LYS A 116 24.03 -4.67 -3.49
CA LYS A 116 24.34 -3.82 -4.64
C LYS A 116 23.51 -2.53 -4.60
N SER A 117 23.99 -1.47 -5.25
CA SER A 117 23.22 -0.24 -5.41
C SER A 117 21.95 -0.45 -6.24
N ARG A 118 20.90 0.33 -5.95
CA ARG A 118 19.57 0.22 -6.57
C ARG A 118 19.33 1.28 -7.64
N ALA A 119 20.14 1.28 -8.70
CA ALA A 119 19.99 2.19 -9.84
C ALA A 119 18.54 2.23 -10.39
N GLY A 120 18.01 3.42 -10.65
CA GLY A 120 16.62 3.59 -11.11
C GLY A 120 15.57 3.72 -10.00
N THR A 121 15.92 3.50 -8.72
CA THR A 121 14.99 3.76 -7.60
C THR A 121 14.59 5.23 -7.49
N ASN A 122 15.46 6.15 -7.93
CA ASN A 122 15.15 7.58 -7.95
C ASN A 122 14.01 7.90 -8.94
N VAL A 123 13.93 7.18 -10.07
CA VAL A 123 12.85 7.33 -11.05
C VAL A 123 11.51 6.92 -10.42
N ASP A 124 11.48 5.82 -9.66
CA ASP A 124 10.30 5.40 -8.90
C ASP A 124 9.91 6.48 -7.87
N CYS A 125 10.90 6.97 -7.10
CA CYS A 125 10.69 7.98 -6.06
C CYS A 125 10.12 9.30 -6.62
N GLU A 126 10.67 9.79 -7.73
CA GLU A 126 10.23 11.02 -8.37
C GLU A 126 8.82 10.89 -8.95
N ASN A 127 8.53 9.78 -9.64
CA ASN A 127 7.21 9.51 -10.18
C ASN A 127 6.16 9.39 -9.08
N LEU A 128 6.46 8.66 -8.01
CA LEU A 128 5.54 8.53 -6.88
C LEU A 128 5.33 9.88 -6.18
N SER A 129 6.40 10.64 -5.93
CA SER A 129 6.30 11.98 -5.34
C SER A 129 5.40 12.90 -6.18
N ARG A 130 5.58 12.91 -7.50
CA ARG A 130 4.78 13.71 -8.42
C ARG A 130 3.30 13.35 -8.36
N VAL A 131 2.96 12.06 -8.42
CA VAL A 131 1.56 11.61 -8.44
C VAL A 131 0.89 11.81 -7.08
N LEU A 132 1.59 11.59 -5.97
CA LEU A 132 1.04 11.85 -4.64
C LEU A 132 0.76 13.34 -4.42
N LYS A 133 1.60 14.25 -4.93
CA LYS A 133 1.31 15.69 -4.94
C LYS A 133 0.05 16.02 -5.74
N GLN A 134 -0.18 15.34 -6.87
CA GLN A 134 -1.41 15.50 -7.68
C GLN A 134 -2.68 15.00 -6.93
N LEU A 135 -2.50 14.11 -5.97
CA LEU A 135 -3.56 13.61 -5.07
C LEU A 135 -3.65 14.40 -3.75
N ASP A 136 -3.02 15.58 -3.70
CA ASP A 136 -3.08 16.57 -2.62
C ASP A 136 -2.33 16.17 -1.34
N PHE A 137 -1.43 15.19 -1.39
CA PHE A 137 -0.56 14.83 -0.26
C PHE A 137 0.57 15.84 -0.05
N ASP A 138 0.95 16.01 1.21
CA ASP A 138 2.20 16.69 1.59
C ASP A 138 3.35 15.67 1.57
N VAL A 139 4.21 15.73 0.55
CA VAL A 139 5.20 14.69 0.26
C VAL A 139 6.59 15.07 0.77
N SER A 140 7.12 14.22 1.65
CA SER A 140 8.49 14.27 2.16
C SER A 140 9.29 13.06 1.68
N VAL A 141 10.47 13.31 1.11
CA VAL A 141 11.37 12.26 0.57
C VAL A 141 12.64 12.20 1.41
N TYR A 142 13.00 11.01 1.84
CA TYR A 142 14.19 10.73 2.66
C TYR A 142 15.08 9.71 1.95
N LYS A 143 16.27 10.16 1.53
CA LYS A 143 17.20 9.36 0.73
C LYS A 143 18.27 8.70 1.61
N ASP A 144 18.45 7.40 1.44
CA ASP A 144 19.53 6.62 2.06
C ASP A 144 19.62 6.77 3.59
N TYR A 145 18.48 6.82 4.27
CA TYR A 145 18.43 6.94 5.73
C TYR A 145 18.94 5.68 6.43
N ARG A 146 19.64 5.87 7.54
CA ARG A 146 19.94 4.82 8.51
C ARG A 146 18.68 4.47 9.31
N TYR A 147 18.66 3.27 9.89
CA TYR A 147 17.48 2.78 10.59
C TYR A 147 17.02 3.71 11.73
N GLN A 148 17.97 4.31 12.47
CA GLN A 148 17.64 5.28 13.53
C GLN A 148 16.97 6.54 12.98
N GLU A 149 17.36 7.00 11.79
CA GLU A 149 16.78 8.17 11.13
C GLU A 149 15.37 7.87 10.61
N ILE A 150 15.17 6.67 10.05
CA ILE A 150 13.83 6.15 9.67
C ILE A 150 12.92 6.15 10.89
N MET A 151 13.36 5.52 11.98
CA MET A 151 12.56 5.41 13.21
C MET A 151 12.25 6.78 13.83
N SER A 152 13.20 7.71 13.79
CA SER A 152 13.00 9.08 14.29
C SER A 152 11.96 9.82 13.45
N THR A 153 12.02 9.67 12.13
CA THR A 153 11.05 10.25 11.19
C THR A 153 9.65 9.68 11.39
N ILE A 154 9.54 8.36 11.55
CA ILE A 154 8.26 7.67 11.79
C ILE A 154 7.65 8.07 13.12
N LYS A 155 8.45 8.11 14.20
CA LYS A 155 7.99 8.56 15.51
C LYS A 155 7.52 10.01 15.48
N TYR A 156 8.27 10.89 14.81
CA TYR A 156 7.88 12.28 14.62
C TYR A 156 6.57 12.40 13.84
N ALA A 157 6.42 11.64 12.75
CA ALA A 157 5.19 11.62 11.97
C ALA A 157 4.01 11.15 12.81
N ALA A 158 4.14 10.04 13.53
CA ALA A 158 3.10 9.50 14.39
C ALA A 158 2.71 10.44 15.55
N SER A 159 3.62 11.30 16.00
CA SER A 159 3.34 12.29 17.05
C SER A 159 2.69 13.57 16.54
N GLN A 160 2.52 13.75 15.22
CA GLN A 160 1.85 14.93 14.67
C GLN A 160 0.33 14.88 14.95
N ASP A 161 -0.29 16.06 14.93
CA ASP A 161 -1.76 16.14 14.97
C ASP A 161 -2.35 15.89 13.57
N HIS A 162 -2.93 14.70 13.38
CA HIS A 162 -3.61 14.32 12.16
C HIS A 162 -5.10 14.62 12.16
N THR A 163 -5.64 15.38 13.13
CA THR A 163 -7.09 15.66 13.24
C THR A 163 -7.68 16.19 11.93
N HIS A 164 -6.94 17.05 11.22
CA HIS A 164 -7.35 17.67 9.96
C HIS A 164 -6.80 17.00 8.69
N ASN A 165 -6.18 15.83 8.82
CA ASN A 165 -5.69 15.03 7.70
C ASN A 165 -6.70 13.92 7.38
N ASP A 166 -6.88 13.54 6.12
CA ASP A 166 -7.72 12.39 5.78
C ASP A 166 -7.05 11.07 6.14
N CYS A 167 -5.77 10.96 5.83
CA CYS A 167 -5.02 9.70 5.87
C CYS A 167 -3.53 9.95 6.09
N ILE A 168 -2.76 8.86 6.12
CA ILE A 168 -1.29 8.89 6.02
C ILE A 168 -0.84 7.85 5.02
N LEU A 169 0.25 8.16 4.30
CA LEU A 169 0.89 7.25 3.37
C LEU A 169 2.38 7.15 3.68
N VAL A 170 2.89 5.91 3.76
CA VAL A 170 4.32 5.63 3.89
C VAL A 170 4.74 4.73 2.73
N ALA A 171 5.71 5.16 1.94
CA ALA A 171 6.31 4.37 0.87
C ALA A 171 7.76 4.03 1.22
N ILE A 172 8.16 2.78 0.98
CA ILE A 172 9.52 2.30 1.23
C ILE A 172 10.04 1.64 -0.04
N LEU A 173 11.10 2.20 -0.62
CA LEU A 173 11.77 1.71 -1.82
C LEU A 173 13.16 1.22 -1.39
N SER A 174 13.33 -0.08 -1.20
CA SER A 174 14.60 -0.65 -0.71
C SER A 174 14.86 -2.08 -1.21
N HIS A 175 15.97 -2.66 -0.76
CA HIS A 175 16.14 -4.11 -0.74
C HIS A 175 15.32 -4.71 0.39
N GLY A 176 14.98 -5.99 0.25
CA GLY A 176 14.30 -6.75 1.29
C GLY A 176 14.55 -8.23 1.12
N GLU A 177 14.20 -8.95 2.16
CA GLU A 177 14.17 -10.41 2.23
C GLU A 177 12.89 -10.82 2.96
N MET A 178 12.64 -12.12 3.12
CA MET A 178 11.47 -12.66 3.82
C MET A 178 11.22 -11.97 5.17
N GLY A 179 10.25 -11.05 5.23
CA GLY A 179 9.85 -10.36 6.46
C GLY A 179 10.76 -9.22 6.94
N TYR A 180 11.81 -8.86 6.18
CA TYR A 180 12.73 -7.76 6.52
C TYR A 180 12.94 -6.79 5.36
N ILE A 181 13.23 -5.55 5.71
CA ILE A 181 13.63 -4.49 4.79
C ILE A 181 14.97 -3.92 5.24
N TYR A 182 15.79 -3.53 4.29
CA TYR A 182 17.05 -2.87 4.57
C TYR A 182 16.90 -1.35 4.66
N ALA A 183 17.40 -0.78 5.75
CA ALA A 183 17.84 0.61 5.79
C ALA A 183 19.25 0.71 5.18
N LYS A 184 19.86 1.90 5.17
CA LYS A 184 21.24 2.05 4.68
C LYS A 184 22.23 1.17 5.44
N ASP A 185 22.08 1.05 6.75
CA ASP A 185 23.05 0.45 7.67
C ASP A 185 22.67 -0.96 8.16
N THR A 186 21.37 -1.27 8.29
CA THR A 186 20.90 -2.53 8.85
C THR A 186 19.52 -2.92 8.35
N GLN A 187 19.13 -4.18 8.53
CA GLN A 187 17.78 -4.64 8.28
C GLN A 187 16.84 -4.45 9.48
N TYR A 188 15.56 -4.30 9.18
CA TYR A 188 14.51 -4.13 10.18
C TYR A 188 13.19 -4.76 9.72
N LYS A 189 12.32 -5.03 10.69
CA LYS A 189 10.97 -5.50 10.43
C LYS A 189 10.05 -4.33 10.19
N LEU A 190 9.19 -4.44 9.18
CA LEU A 190 8.16 -3.45 8.91
C LEU A 190 7.18 -3.22 10.08
N ASP A 191 7.03 -4.22 10.95
CA ASP A 191 6.28 -4.12 12.21
C ASP A 191 6.70 -2.91 13.06
N ASN A 192 7.98 -2.57 13.03
CA ASN A 192 8.52 -1.45 13.76
C ASN A 192 8.06 -0.10 13.21
N ILE A 193 7.52 -0.06 11.98
CA ILE A 193 7.04 1.14 11.31
C ILE A 193 5.55 1.34 11.57
N TRP A 194 4.70 0.38 11.16
CA TRP A 194 3.25 0.56 11.23
C TRP A 194 2.68 0.53 12.65
N SER A 195 3.38 -0.12 13.60
CA SER A 195 2.94 -0.18 15.00
C SER A 195 2.81 1.20 15.67
N HIS A 196 3.57 2.19 15.20
CA HIS A 196 3.47 3.58 15.66
C HIS A 196 2.19 4.30 15.22
N PHE A 197 1.51 3.80 14.19
CA PHE A 197 0.29 4.41 13.64
C PHE A 197 -0.99 3.69 14.08
N THR A 198 -0.91 2.76 15.04
CA THR A 198 -2.11 2.12 15.58
C THR A 198 -2.95 3.13 16.37
N ALA A 199 -4.25 2.88 16.51
CA ALA A 199 -5.15 3.82 17.19
C ALA A 199 -4.75 4.13 18.64
N ASN A 200 -3.99 3.25 19.30
CA ASN A 200 -3.47 3.48 20.65
C ASN A 200 -2.27 4.44 20.66
N HIS A 201 -1.41 4.38 19.64
CA HIS A 201 -0.21 5.22 19.55
C HIS A 201 -0.45 6.54 18.80
N CYS A 202 -1.38 6.54 17.84
CA CYS A 202 -1.77 7.72 17.06
C CYS A 202 -3.31 7.86 17.03
N PRO A 203 -3.94 8.35 18.11
CA PRO A 203 -5.39 8.46 18.21
C PRO A 203 -6.04 9.37 17.16
N THR A 204 -5.29 10.37 16.66
CA THR A 204 -5.76 11.33 15.65
C THR A 204 -5.89 10.72 14.24
N LEU A 205 -5.30 9.52 14.03
CA LEU A 205 -5.46 8.66 12.85
C LEU A 205 -6.39 7.46 13.06
N ALA A 206 -7.06 7.35 14.20
CA ALA A 206 -8.05 6.30 14.43
C ALA A 206 -9.26 6.48 13.49
N GLY A 207 -9.71 5.41 12.82
CA GLY A 207 -10.82 5.48 11.85
C GLY A 207 -10.44 6.08 10.50
N LYS A 208 -9.16 6.40 10.27
CA LYS A 208 -8.62 6.99 9.04
C LYS A 208 -7.69 6.01 8.33
N PRO A 209 -7.63 5.95 7.00
CA PRO A 209 -6.79 4.99 6.30
C PRO A 209 -5.30 5.25 6.48
N LYS A 210 -4.53 4.18 6.65
CA LYS A 210 -3.07 4.16 6.84
C LYS A 210 -2.46 3.28 5.76
N LEU A 211 -1.85 3.91 4.76
CA LEU A 211 -1.41 3.27 3.52
C LEU A 211 0.10 3.02 3.54
N PHE A 212 0.51 1.80 3.21
CA PHE A 212 1.92 1.41 3.12
C PHE A 212 2.20 0.82 1.74
N PHE A 213 3.10 1.43 0.98
CA PHE A 213 3.52 0.94 -0.34
C PHE A 213 4.98 0.49 -0.29
N ILE A 214 5.21 -0.80 -0.43
CA ILE A 214 6.50 -1.42 -0.15
C ILE A 214 7.07 -2.03 -1.44
N GLN A 215 8.08 -1.36 -1.99
CA GLN A 215 8.93 -1.89 -3.06
C GLN A 215 10.20 -2.48 -2.44
N ALA A 216 10.15 -3.78 -2.17
CA ALA A 216 11.27 -4.59 -1.69
C ALA A 216 11.05 -6.05 -2.13
N CYS A 217 12.12 -6.79 -2.37
CA CYS A 217 12.03 -8.24 -2.52
C CYS A 217 11.50 -8.84 -1.21
N GLN A 218 10.75 -9.94 -1.31
CA GLN A 218 10.31 -10.69 -0.14
C GLN A 218 10.94 -12.09 -0.11
N GLY A 219 11.96 -12.35 -0.93
CA GLY A 219 12.67 -13.61 -1.04
C GLY A 219 13.32 -13.76 -2.41
N ASP A 220 13.91 -14.93 -2.66
CA ASP A 220 14.74 -15.18 -3.84
C ASP A 220 14.07 -16.15 -4.84
N ARG A 221 12.81 -16.56 -4.61
CA ARG A 221 12.08 -17.41 -5.56
C ARG A 221 11.75 -16.61 -6.82
N LEU A 222 11.88 -17.27 -7.96
CA LEU A 222 11.53 -16.73 -9.27
C LEU A 222 10.18 -17.31 -9.69
N ASP A 223 9.32 -16.47 -10.27
CA ASP A 223 8.03 -16.87 -10.83
C ASP A 223 8.21 -17.07 -12.33
N THR A 224 8.26 -18.31 -12.78
CA THR A 224 8.45 -18.66 -14.20
C THR A 224 7.22 -18.32 -15.06
N GLY A 225 6.11 -17.93 -14.44
CA GLY A 225 4.83 -17.75 -15.11
C GLY A 225 4.25 -19.06 -15.67
N VAL A 226 3.02 -18.96 -16.16
CA VAL A 226 2.35 -20.02 -16.92
C VAL A 226 1.69 -19.39 -18.14
N THR A 227 1.97 -19.92 -19.33
CA THR A 227 1.31 -19.47 -20.56
C THR A 227 -0.15 -19.93 -20.57
N MET A 228 -1.10 -19.00 -20.55
CA MET A 228 -2.51 -19.33 -20.53
C MET A 228 -2.97 -19.87 -21.90
N GLN A 229 -3.31 -21.17 -21.97
CA GLN A 229 -4.13 -21.75 -23.04
C GLN A 229 -5.56 -21.99 -22.52
N ARG A 230 -6.59 -21.83 -23.38
CA ARG A 230 -8.00 -22.02 -22.98
C ARG A 230 -8.27 -23.50 -22.62
N GLY A 231 -8.19 -23.84 -21.33
CA GLY A 231 -8.66 -25.13 -20.80
C GLY A 231 -8.13 -25.51 -19.40
N ARG A 232 -9.04 -25.48 -18.40
CA ARG A 232 -9.16 -26.20 -17.10
C ARG A 232 -7.91 -26.66 -16.29
N THR A 233 -7.79 -26.05 -15.08
CA THR A 233 -7.49 -26.59 -13.71
C THR A 233 -6.23 -27.49 -13.50
N GLU A 234 -5.38 -27.45 -12.45
CA GLU A 234 -5.17 -26.78 -11.14
C GLU A 234 -3.66 -26.86 -10.82
N THR A 235 -3.13 -26.22 -9.75
CA THR A 235 -2.03 -26.81 -8.95
C THR A 235 -1.87 -26.21 -7.55
N ASP A 236 -1.50 -27.07 -6.60
CA ASP A 236 -1.33 -26.87 -5.16
C ASP A 236 -0.11 -26.03 -4.75
N GLY A 237 -0.28 -25.19 -3.72
CA GLY A 237 0.78 -24.42 -3.09
C GLY A 237 1.23 -25.02 -1.76
N ASP A 238 2.52 -25.37 -1.66
CA ASP A 238 3.15 -25.79 -0.41
C ASP A 238 3.13 -24.67 0.64
N SER A 239 2.71 -25.03 1.84
CA SER A 239 2.22 -24.14 2.89
C SER A 239 3.10 -24.23 4.14
N SER A 240 4.08 -23.32 4.28
CA SER A 240 4.49 -22.83 5.60
C SER A 240 5.19 -21.46 5.53
N MET A 241 4.46 -20.40 5.21
CA MET A 241 5.00 -19.03 5.28
C MET A 241 4.22 -18.21 6.31
N SER A 242 4.72 -18.16 7.54
CA SER A 242 4.13 -17.32 8.59
C SER A 242 4.68 -15.90 8.50
N TYR A 243 3.81 -14.93 8.24
CA TYR A 243 4.09 -13.50 8.42
C TYR A 243 2.95 -12.86 9.22
N LYS A 244 3.27 -11.81 9.96
CA LYS A 244 2.33 -11.15 10.87
C LYS A 244 1.70 -9.96 10.18
N ILE A 245 0.38 -10.00 10.03
CA ILE A 245 -0.43 -8.89 9.54
C ILE A 245 -0.94 -8.12 10.77
N PRO A 246 -1.02 -6.78 10.72
CA PRO A 246 -1.61 -6.01 11.81
C PRO A 246 -3.04 -6.45 12.12
N ILE A 247 -3.35 -6.72 13.38
CA ILE A 247 -4.73 -6.95 13.87
C ILE A 247 -5.58 -5.66 13.93
N HIS A 248 -5.09 -4.56 13.34
CA HIS A 248 -5.63 -3.22 13.51
C HIS A 248 -6.40 -2.78 12.27
N ALA A 249 -7.55 -2.13 12.48
CA ALA A 249 -8.40 -1.61 11.41
C ALA A 249 -7.75 -0.43 10.65
N ASP A 250 -8.20 -0.24 9.41
CA ASP A 250 -7.88 0.88 8.54
C ASP A 250 -6.43 0.93 8.04
N PHE A 251 -5.75 -0.23 7.99
CA PHE A 251 -4.45 -0.38 7.34
C PHE A 251 -4.61 -0.97 5.94
N LEU A 252 -3.81 -0.49 5.00
CA LEU A 252 -3.62 -1.12 3.70
C LEU A 252 -2.12 -1.19 3.43
N ILE A 253 -1.64 -2.39 3.09
CA ILE A 253 -0.23 -2.64 2.80
C ILE A 253 -0.16 -3.29 1.42
N ALA A 254 0.46 -2.61 0.45
CA ALA A 254 0.72 -3.16 -0.87
C ALA A 254 2.21 -3.43 -1.04
N TYR A 255 2.55 -4.71 -1.15
CA TYR A 255 3.90 -5.19 -1.47
C TYR A 255 4.04 -5.35 -2.97
N SER A 256 5.22 -5.03 -3.50
CA SER A 256 5.52 -5.18 -4.93
C SER A 256 5.52 -6.62 -5.44
N THR A 257 5.70 -7.60 -4.55
CA THR A 257 5.75 -9.02 -4.87
C THR A 257 5.17 -9.82 -3.70
N ILE A 258 4.74 -11.06 -3.99
CA ILE A 258 4.26 -11.99 -2.97
C ILE A 258 5.42 -12.47 -2.06
N PRO A 259 5.13 -12.81 -0.78
CA PRO A 259 6.13 -13.36 0.12
C PRO A 259 6.90 -14.53 -0.49
N GLY A 260 8.23 -14.49 -0.43
CA GLY A 260 9.11 -15.52 -0.95
C GLY A 260 9.67 -15.23 -2.34
N PHE A 261 9.11 -14.24 -3.07
CA PHE A 261 9.46 -14.00 -4.47
C PHE A 261 10.28 -12.73 -4.67
N TYR A 262 10.98 -12.72 -5.80
CA TYR A 262 11.80 -11.60 -6.25
C TYR A 262 10.92 -10.41 -6.71
N SER A 263 11.48 -9.20 -6.66
CA SER A 263 10.83 -7.98 -7.18
C SER A 263 11.74 -7.28 -8.18
N TRP A 264 11.27 -7.19 -9.42
CA TRP A 264 12.02 -6.71 -10.56
C TRP A 264 12.08 -5.20 -10.64
N ARG A 265 13.25 -4.70 -11.06
CA ARG A 265 13.50 -3.29 -11.30
C ARG A 265 14.33 -3.10 -12.56
N ASN A 266 13.87 -2.19 -13.41
CA ASN A 266 14.67 -1.70 -14.52
C ASN A 266 15.55 -0.54 -14.03
N THR A 267 16.84 -0.58 -14.39
CA THR A 267 17.85 0.39 -13.94
C THR A 267 17.61 1.81 -14.47
N THR A 268 16.88 1.96 -15.57
CA THR A 268 16.60 3.25 -16.22
C THR A 268 15.16 3.72 -16.05
N ARG A 269 14.19 2.79 -16.02
CA ARG A 269 12.75 3.11 -16.00
C ARG A 269 12.09 2.95 -14.63
N GLY A 270 12.79 2.38 -13.66
CA GLY A 270 12.23 2.07 -12.34
C GLY A 270 11.60 0.67 -12.26
N SER A 271 10.92 0.36 -11.16
CA SER A 271 10.31 -0.95 -10.91
C SER A 271 8.95 -1.11 -11.58
N TRP A 272 8.60 -2.35 -11.97
CA TRP A 272 7.34 -2.65 -12.66
C TRP A 272 6.13 -2.27 -11.79
N PHE A 273 6.21 -2.56 -10.50
CA PHE A 273 5.19 -2.20 -9.53
C PHE A 273 5.03 -0.68 -9.40
N MET A 274 6.11 0.09 -9.21
CA MET A 274 6.00 1.54 -9.03
C MET A 274 5.59 2.25 -10.31
N GLN A 275 6.05 1.79 -11.48
CA GLN A 275 5.59 2.30 -12.78
C GLN A 275 4.07 2.11 -12.92
N SER A 276 3.58 0.90 -12.66
CA SER A 276 2.15 0.58 -12.76
C SER A 276 1.32 1.33 -11.72
N LEU A 277 1.79 1.40 -10.48
CA LEU A 277 1.14 2.14 -9.40
C LEU A 277 1.02 3.63 -9.72
N CYS A 278 2.10 4.26 -10.16
CA CYS A 278 2.09 5.68 -10.50
C CYS A 278 1.19 5.96 -11.71
N ALA A 279 1.18 5.08 -12.72
CA ALA A 279 0.31 5.23 -13.88
C ALA A 279 -1.17 5.14 -13.50
N GLU A 280 -1.56 4.14 -12.70
CA GLU A 280 -2.94 3.98 -12.24
C GLU A 280 -3.38 5.08 -11.27
N LEU A 281 -2.54 5.48 -10.33
CA LEU A 281 -2.83 6.62 -9.44
C LEU A 281 -2.99 7.93 -10.22
N ALA A 282 -2.17 8.17 -11.25
CA ALA A 282 -2.26 9.38 -12.06
C ALA A 282 -3.53 9.41 -12.92
N ALA A 283 -3.92 8.28 -13.51
CA ALA A 283 -5.07 8.19 -14.41
C ALA A 283 -6.40 8.09 -13.65
N ASN A 284 -6.43 7.26 -12.61
CA ASN A 284 -7.65 6.78 -11.96
C ASN A 284 -7.73 7.10 -10.46
N GLY A 285 -6.69 7.69 -9.85
CA GLY A 285 -6.62 7.92 -8.41
C GLY A 285 -7.77 8.75 -7.82
N LYS A 286 -8.37 9.64 -8.61
CA LYS A 286 -9.55 10.44 -8.21
C LYS A 286 -10.89 9.87 -8.66
N ARG A 287 -10.89 8.76 -9.40
CA ARG A 287 -12.07 8.17 -10.07
C ARG A 287 -12.47 6.80 -9.50
N MET A 288 -11.49 6.02 -9.05
CA MET A 288 -11.68 4.66 -8.57
C MET A 288 -11.30 4.56 -7.10
N ASP A 289 -11.94 3.62 -6.39
CA ASP A 289 -11.48 3.27 -5.05
C ASP A 289 -10.11 2.58 -5.10
N ILE A 290 -9.39 2.66 -3.98
CA ILE A 290 -8.01 2.18 -3.90
C ILE A 290 -7.86 0.69 -4.20
N LEU A 291 -8.85 -0.15 -3.88
CA LEU A 291 -8.71 -1.60 -4.05
C LEU A 291 -8.91 -1.97 -5.52
N THR A 292 -9.92 -1.42 -6.19
CA THR A 292 -10.06 -1.57 -7.65
C THR A 292 -8.85 -1.01 -8.40
N LEU A 293 -8.32 0.14 -7.98
CA LEU A 293 -7.11 0.71 -8.55
C LEU A 293 -5.92 -0.24 -8.41
N LEU A 294 -5.69 -0.78 -7.22
CA LEU A 294 -4.60 -1.74 -6.97
C LEU A 294 -4.80 -3.07 -7.70
N THR A 295 -6.04 -3.49 -7.97
CA THR A 295 -6.32 -4.62 -8.87
C THR A 295 -5.80 -4.36 -10.27
N PHE A 296 -6.00 -3.17 -10.84
CA PHE A 296 -5.45 -2.82 -12.15
C PHE A 296 -3.93 -2.68 -12.14
N VAL A 297 -3.35 -2.24 -11.02
CA VAL A 297 -1.90 -2.30 -10.82
C VAL A 297 -1.39 -3.74 -10.91
N CYS A 298 -2.04 -4.70 -10.24
CA CYS A 298 -1.68 -6.12 -10.36
C CYS A 298 -1.82 -6.63 -11.78
N GLN A 299 -2.91 -6.26 -12.48
CA GLN A 299 -3.12 -6.66 -13.87
C GLN A 299 -2.01 -6.17 -14.79
N ARG A 300 -1.62 -4.89 -14.71
CA ARG A 300 -0.51 -4.35 -15.51
C ARG A 300 0.80 -5.06 -15.22
N VAL A 301 1.15 -5.26 -13.94
CA VAL A 301 2.40 -5.94 -13.57
C VAL A 301 2.42 -7.39 -14.11
N ALA A 302 1.29 -8.10 -14.04
CA ALA A 302 1.19 -9.47 -14.53
C ALA A 302 1.21 -9.58 -16.07
N VAL A 303 0.57 -8.64 -16.78
CA VAL A 303 0.39 -8.73 -18.24
C VAL A 303 1.52 -8.05 -19.00
N ASP A 304 1.89 -6.82 -18.63
CA ASP A 304 2.74 -5.95 -19.46
C ASP A 304 4.25 -6.19 -19.24
N PHE A 305 4.63 -6.93 -18.20
CA PHE A 305 6.02 -7.09 -17.80
C PHE A 305 6.48 -8.53 -17.78
N GLU A 306 7.71 -8.73 -18.24
CA GLU A 306 8.42 -10.00 -18.27
C GLU A 306 9.92 -9.70 -18.22
N SER A 307 10.70 -10.51 -17.48
CA SER A 307 12.14 -10.27 -17.36
C SER A 307 12.87 -10.68 -18.63
N CYS A 308 13.85 -9.88 -19.05
CA CYS A 308 14.65 -10.15 -20.23
C CYS A 308 16.13 -10.15 -19.88
N THR A 309 16.62 -11.27 -19.35
CA THR A 309 18.04 -11.49 -19.04
C THR A 309 18.57 -12.73 -19.77
N PRO A 310 18.80 -12.67 -21.10
CA PRO A 310 19.18 -13.86 -21.89
C PRO A 310 20.51 -14.49 -21.42
N ASP A 311 21.40 -13.69 -20.83
CA ASP A 311 22.70 -14.15 -20.31
C ASP A 311 22.59 -14.97 -19.01
N THR A 312 21.44 -14.89 -18.32
CA THR A 312 21.14 -15.66 -17.11
C THR A 312 19.81 -16.41 -17.30
N PRO A 313 19.83 -17.62 -17.88
CA PRO A 313 18.62 -18.36 -18.25
C PRO A 313 17.61 -18.56 -17.10
N GLU A 314 18.10 -18.75 -15.88
CA GLU A 314 17.26 -18.90 -14.68
C GLU A 314 16.45 -17.64 -14.35
N MET A 315 16.95 -16.46 -14.73
CA MET A 315 16.36 -15.16 -14.47
C MET A 315 15.58 -14.60 -15.68
N HIS A 316 15.61 -15.29 -16.82
CA HIS A 316 14.94 -14.89 -18.06
C HIS A 316 13.45 -15.31 -18.06
N GLN A 317 12.58 -14.52 -18.70
CA GLN A 317 11.14 -14.80 -18.88
C GLN A 317 10.35 -15.01 -17.58
N GLN A 318 10.77 -14.33 -16.51
CA GLN A 318 10.12 -14.39 -15.22
C GLN A 318 9.01 -13.34 -15.13
N LYS A 319 7.99 -13.65 -14.33
CA LYS A 319 6.82 -12.83 -14.05
C LYS A 319 6.89 -12.27 -12.62
N GLN A 320 5.93 -11.41 -12.30
CA GLN A 320 5.76 -10.83 -10.98
C GLN A 320 4.28 -10.50 -10.78
N ILE A 321 3.81 -10.58 -9.54
CA ILE A 321 2.52 -10.04 -9.15
C ILE A 321 2.62 -9.34 -7.78
N PRO A 322 2.07 -8.12 -7.62
CA PRO A 322 1.99 -7.46 -6.32
C PRO A 322 1.08 -8.20 -5.33
N CYS A 323 1.35 -8.04 -4.04
CA CYS A 323 0.55 -8.60 -2.96
C CYS A 323 -0.10 -7.47 -2.16
N ILE A 324 -1.44 -7.45 -2.15
CA ILE A 324 -2.23 -6.42 -1.46
C ILE A 324 -2.86 -7.04 -0.22
N THR A 325 -2.55 -6.49 0.94
CA THR A 325 -3.16 -6.85 2.22
C THR A 325 -3.96 -5.67 2.74
N THR A 326 -5.26 -5.86 2.94
CA THR A 326 -6.18 -4.80 3.37
C THR A 326 -6.92 -5.16 4.64
N MET A 327 -6.94 -4.21 5.57
CA MET A 327 -7.76 -4.16 6.77
C MET A 327 -8.65 -2.91 6.75
N LEU A 328 -8.86 -2.34 5.57
CA LEU A 328 -9.77 -1.22 5.38
C LEU A 328 -11.20 -1.65 5.71
N THR A 329 -11.93 -0.78 6.41
CA THR A 329 -13.30 -1.02 6.86
C THR A 329 -14.35 -0.28 6.02
N ARG A 330 -13.89 0.55 5.08
CA ARG A 330 -14.72 1.40 4.21
C ARG A 330 -14.05 1.54 2.84
N ILE A 331 -14.82 2.00 1.85
CA ILE A 331 -14.32 2.35 0.52
C ILE A 331 -13.43 3.60 0.65
N LEU A 332 -12.23 3.53 0.08
CA LEU A 332 -11.27 4.64 0.06
C LEU A 332 -11.18 5.22 -1.35
N LEU A 333 -11.70 6.43 -1.53
CA LEU A 333 -11.66 7.19 -2.78
C LEU A 333 -10.99 8.56 -2.53
N PHE A 334 -9.97 8.91 -3.30
CA PHE A 334 -9.32 10.23 -3.19
C PHE A 334 -10.14 11.31 -3.90
N SER A 335 -11.18 11.80 -3.25
CA SER A 335 -12.03 12.90 -3.76
C SER A 335 -11.30 14.24 -3.79
N ASP A 336 -11.68 15.13 -4.72
CA ASP A 336 -11.08 16.47 -4.85
C ASP A 336 -11.19 17.30 -3.56
N LYS A 337 -10.15 18.08 -3.29
CA LYS A 337 -10.16 19.08 -2.21
C LYS A 337 -10.86 20.35 -2.68
N GLU A 338 -11.78 20.85 -1.86
CA GLU A 338 -12.41 22.15 -2.11
C GLU A 338 -11.34 23.24 -2.10
N LYS A 339 -11.10 23.86 -3.26
CA LYS A 339 -10.22 25.03 -3.34
C LYS A 339 -10.90 26.17 -2.59
N SER A 340 -10.23 26.70 -1.57
CA SER A 340 -10.66 27.97 -0.98
C SER A 340 -10.72 29.01 -2.11
N PRO A 341 -11.82 29.76 -2.29
CA PRO A 341 -11.90 30.77 -3.34
C PRO A 341 -10.75 31.75 -3.13
N ALA A 342 -9.91 31.89 -4.16
CA ALA A 342 -8.87 32.89 -4.17
C ALA A 342 -9.52 34.24 -3.89
N GLY A 343 -9.17 34.86 -2.77
CA GLY A 343 -9.67 36.18 -2.41
C GLY A 343 -9.46 37.12 -3.60
N ARG A 344 -10.56 37.67 -4.12
CA ARG A 344 -10.50 38.87 -4.94
C ARG A 344 -9.95 39.97 -4.04
N ASN A 345 -8.66 40.25 -4.16
CA ASN A 345 -8.08 41.52 -3.70
C ASN A 345 -8.31 42.58 -4.75
#